data_AF-A0A356KE50-F1
#
_entry.id   AF-A0A356KE50-F1
#
_cell.length_a   1.000
_cell.length_b   1.000
_cell.length_c   1.000
_cell.angle_alpha   90.00
_cell.angle_beta   90.00
_cell.angle_gamma   90.00
#
_symmetry.space_group_name_H-M   'P 1'
#
loop_
_entity.id
_entity.type
_entity.pdbx_description
1 polymer ?
#
loop_
_entity_poly.entity_id
_entity_poly.type
_entity_poly.pdbx_seq_one_letter_code
_entity_poly.pdbx_strand_id
1 'polypeptide(L)'
;MSEIESSPTMSIQSDSGMIVVYDPAPLKERVKAASTWWKDDPFGIAERQDGRVALWPLSTGKATSRSYRVRVGDSLAENEVDYVVEQRADPTPLVVEGNEVFLGPVERLPGDGGGDRLSAIPDGGQLFYGLPPGRYAATACVLDWQRHDHFFNDDNEPTADAPPDVVILVEATDELPSAPPEPTPLLELIPKKAATAKAAVTFIKKERRVIELDKAPGAKKKRKSSSTSRSSSRGRGPSKVKVTELRPGEMGIGATVRHPTYGVGTVLFVKNDPQFTKAKVKFQGEERKVEKDELTVLS
;
A
#
# COMPACT_ATOMS: atom_id res chain seq x y z
N MET A 1 23.60 2.00 -29.52
CA MET A 1 23.43 1.33 -28.23
C MET A 1 23.37 2.43 -27.20
N SER A 2 22.17 2.80 -26.78
CA SER A 2 21.96 3.75 -25.69
C SER A 2 22.46 3.09 -24.42
N GLU A 3 23.28 3.78 -23.61
CA GLU A 3 23.67 3.27 -22.31
C GLU A 3 22.40 2.99 -21.49
N ILE A 4 22.28 1.76 -20.99
CA ILE A 4 21.17 1.32 -20.15
C ILE A 4 21.29 2.08 -18.82
N GLU A 5 20.48 3.12 -18.64
CA GLU A 5 20.45 3.86 -17.39
C GLU A 5 19.84 2.97 -16.31
N SER A 6 20.70 2.48 -15.42
CA SER A 6 20.32 1.65 -14.28
C SER A 6 20.46 2.46 -13.01
N SER A 7 19.47 2.37 -12.14
CA SER A 7 19.57 2.89 -10.78
C SER A 7 20.63 2.12 -9.98
N PRO A 8 21.22 2.73 -8.93
CA PRO A 8 22.01 1.97 -7.95
C PRO A 8 21.15 0.88 -7.30
N THR A 9 21.77 -0.22 -6.90
CA THR A 9 21.09 -1.24 -6.10
C THR A 9 20.66 -0.64 -4.76
N MET A 10 19.41 -0.88 -4.38
CA MET A 10 18.82 -0.37 -3.14
C MET A 10 18.27 -1.51 -2.29
N SER A 11 18.39 -1.41 -0.97
CA SER A 11 17.77 -2.35 -0.05
C SER A 11 16.39 -1.83 0.38
N ILE A 12 15.35 -2.62 0.17
CA ILE A 12 13.97 -2.28 0.55
C ILE A 12 13.43 -3.38 1.46
N GLN A 13 12.83 -2.97 2.58
CA GLN A 13 12.09 -3.87 3.46
C GLN A 13 10.59 -3.71 3.21
N SER A 14 9.90 -4.84 3.01
CA SER A 14 8.44 -4.88 2.86
C SER A 14 7.82 -5.84 3.87
N ASP A 15 6.77 -5.41 4.55
CA ASP A 15 6.04 -6.26 5.51
C ASP A 15 4.99 -7.13 4.79
N SER A 16 4.38 -6.61 3.73
CA SER A 16 3.39 -7.29 2.89
C SER A 16 4.00 -8.16 1.80
N GLY A 17 5.30 -8.01 1.53
CA GLY A 17 5.96 -8.66 0.39
C GLY A 17 5.49 -8.09 -0.96
N MET A 18 4.93 -6.87 -0.98
CA MET A 18 4.53 -6.21 -2.22
C MET A 18 5.45 -5.02 -2.51
N ILE A 19 5.85 -4.91 -3.76
CA ILE A 19 6.64 -3.78 -4.27
C ILE A 19 5.78 -2.94 -5.21
N VAL A 20 6.06 -1.65 -5.23
CA VAL A 20 5.31 -0.65 -5.99
C VAL A 20 6.26 0.29 -6.71
N VAL A 21 5.90 0.64 -7.94
CA VAL A 21 6.52 1.73 -8.70
C VAL A 21 5.45 2.74 -9.07
N TYR A 22 5.69 4.02 -8.84
CA TYR A 22 4.72 5.06 -9.19
C TYR A 22 5.38 6.42 -9.45
N ASP A 23 4.72 7.27 -10.23
CA ASP A 23 5.06 8.68 -10.32
C ASP A 23 4.43 9.45 -9.13
N PRO A 24 5.23 10.12 -8.28
CA PRO A 24 4.70 10.88 -7.15
C PRO A 24 3.89 12.13 -7.56
N ALA A 25 4.09 12.67 -8.76
CA ALA A 25 3.46 13.91 -9.23
C ALA A 25 1.92 13.82 -9.29
N PRO A 26 1.30 12.82 -9.95
CA PRO A 26 -0.16 12.66 -9.99
C PRO A 26 -0.76 12.22 -8.65
N LEU A 27 0.05 11.69 -7.71
CA LEU A 27 -0.42 11.20 -6.41
C LEU A 27 -0.34 12.23 -5.28
N LYS A 28 -0.02 13.49 -5.56
CA LYS A 28 0.09 14.56 -4.55
C LYS A 28 -1.17 14.72 -3.69
N GLU A 29 -2.35 14.52 -4.27
CA GLU A 29 -3.61 14.62 -3.52
C GLU A 29 -3.79 13.47 -2.51
N ARG A 30 -3.19 12.32 -2.80
CA ARG A 30 -3.25 11.12 -1.93
C ARG A 30 -2.40 11.25 -0.67
N VAL A 31 -1.48 12.21 -0.58
CA VAL A 31 -0.66 12.44 0.63
C VAL A 31 -1.53 12.66 1.88
N LYS A 32 -2.74 13.23 1.71
CA LYS A 32 -3.69 13.45 2.81
C LYS A 32 -4.62 12.27 3.11
N ALA A 33 -4.59 11.21 2.30
CA ALA A 33 -5.37 10.01 2.54
C ALA A 33 -4.90 9.28 3.81
N ALA A 34 -5.66 8.29 4.27
CA ALA A 34 -5.22 7.42 5.37
C ALA A 34 -4.23 6.37 4.86
N SER A 35 -3.16 6.06 5.59
CA SER A 35 -2.04 5.22 5.11
C SER A 35 -2.40 3.78 4.78
N THR A 36 -3.66 3.41 5.06
CA THR A 36 -4.23 2.09 4.85
C THR A 36 -5.24 2.05 3.72
N TRP A 37 -5.40 3.12 2.94
CA TRP A 37 -6.46 3.25 1.92
C TRP A 37 -6.41 2.17 0.84
N TRP A 38 -5.24 1.56 0.62
CA TRP A 38 -4.99 0.50 -0.35
C TRP A 38 -5.14 -0.92 0.23
N LYS A 39 -5.28 -1.08 1.57
CA LYS A 39 -5.15 -2.40 2.22
C LYS A 39 -6.29 -3.36 1.92
N ASP A 40 -7.49 -2.86 1.69
CA ASP A 40 -8.66 -3.71 1.47
C ASP A 40 -8.60 -4.42 0.12
N ASP A 41 -8.08 -3.74 -0.91
CA ASP A 41 -7.85 -4.30 -2.25
C ASP A 41 -6.67 -3.57 -2.93
N PRO A 42 -5.42 -4.02 -2.71
CA PRO A 42 -4.24 -3.37 -3.29
C PRO A 42 -4.22 -3.41 -4.82
N PHE A 43 -4.85 -4.42 -5.42
CA PHE A 43 -4.83 -4.65 -6.87
C PHE A 43 -5.99 -3.96 -7.60
N GLY A 44 -7.07 -3.63 -6.88
CA GLY A 44 -8.23 -2.90 -7.39
C GLY A 44 -8.22 -1.40 -7.15
N ILE A 45 -7.11 -0.82 -6.66
CA ILE A 45 -7.00 0.64 -6.51
C ILE A 45 -7.11 1.34 -7.87
N ALA A 46 -7.85 2.46 -7.91
CA ALA A 46 -8.05 3.24 -9.14
C ALA A 46 -6.73 3.70 -9.75
N GLU A 47 -5.76 4.09 -8.91
CA GLU A 47 -4.43 4.51 -9.33
C GLU A 47 -3.69 3.46 -10.15
N ARG A 48 -3.91 2.17 -9.86
CA ARG A 48 -3.30 1.09 -10.64
C ARG A 48 -3.99 0.92 -12.00
N GLN A 49 -5.32 1.01 -12.01
CA GLN A 49 -6.11 0.94 -13.24
C GLN A 49 -5.83 2.10 -14.19
N ASP A 50 -5.53 3.27 -13.64
CA ASP A 50 -5.14 4.48 -14.39
C ASP A 50 -3.66 4.47 -14.81
N GLY A 51 -2.90 3.43 -14.44
CA GLY A 51 -1.46 3.32 -14.73
C GLY A 51 -0.58 4.24 -13.89
N ARG A 52 -1.10 4.89 -12.85
CA ARG A 52 -0.31 5.75 -11.95
C ARG A 52 0.57 4.93 -11.01
N VAL A 53 0.23 3.67 -10.81
CA VAL A 53 0.89 2.73 -9.90
C VAL A 53 1.05 1.38 -10.61
N ALA A 54 2.26 0.86 -10.66
CA ALA A 54 2.55 -0.53 -10.99
C ALA A 54 2.87 -1.30 -9.71
N LEU A 55 2.33 -2.52 -9.54
CA LEU A 55 2.37 -3.23 -8.27
C LEU A 55 2.52 -4.75 -8.46
N TRP A 56 3.45 -5.34 -7.70
CA TRP A 56 3.72 -6.77 -7.76
C TRP A 56 3.78 -7.41 -6.37
N PRO A 57 3.08 -8.55 -6.16
CA PRO A 57 3.35 -9.40 -5.02
C PRO A 57 4.62 -10.21 -5.28
N LEU A 58 5.53 -10.24 -4.33
CA LEU A 58 6.73 -11.06 -4.37
C LEU A 58 6.41 -12.40 -3.70
N SER A 59 6.64 -13.50 -4.41
CA SER A 59 6.23 -14.87 -4.06
C SER A 59 6.93 -15.47 -2.83
N THR A 60 7.82 -14.73 -2.20
CA THR A 60 8.79 -15.23 -1.23
C THR A 60 8.35 -14.98 0.21
N GLY A 61 7.21 -15.57 0.59
CA GLY A 61 6.89 -16.12 1.92
C GLY A 61 7.03 -15.33 3.23
N LYS A 62 7.82 -14.25 3.38
CA LYS A 62 7.99 -13.49 4.64
C LYS A 62 8.47 -12.06 4.39
N ALA A 63 8.14 -11.17 5.33
CA ALA A 63 8.75 -9.84 5.45
C ALA A 63 10.28 -9.98 5.52
N THR A 64 10.95 -9.63 4.44
CA THR A 64 12.40 -9.78 4.29
C THR A 64 12.95 -8.53 3.60
N SER A 65 14.11 -8.06 4.05
CA SER A 65 14.86 -7.05 3.32
C SER A 65 15.40 -7.68 2.06
N ARG A 66 15.25 -6.98 0.94
CA ARG A 66 15.69 -7.43 -0.39
C ARG A 66 16.42 -6.32 -1.10
N SER A 67 17.34 -6.69 -1.97
CA SER A 67 18.02 -5.79 -2.89
C SER A 67 17.22 -5.65 -4.19
N TYR A 68 17.00 -4.42 -4.61
CA TYR A 68 16.22 -4.07 -5.80
C TYR A 68 17.04 -3.17 -6.72
N ARG A 69 16.71 -3.22 -8.01
CA ARG A 69 17.28 -2.32 -9.02
C ARG A 69 16.22 -1.98 -10.07
N VAL A 70 15.99 -0.70 -10.33
CA VAL A 70 15.23 -0.22 -11.50
C VAL A 70 16.19 -0.07 -12.67
N ARG A 71 15.76 -0.52 -13.85
CA ARG A 71 16.49 -0.37 -15.10
C ARG A 71 15.55 0.10 -16.20
N VAL A 72 15.98 1.13 -16.93
CA VAL A 72 15.29 1.59 -18.13
C VAL A 72 15.73 0.75 -19.31
N GLY A 73 14.78 0.09 -19.98
CA GLY A 73 15.03 -0.85 -21.08
C GLY A 73 14.25 -2.15 -20.94
N ASP A 74 14.45 -3.02 -21.94
CA ASP A 74 13.73 -4.29 -22.14
C ASP A 74 14.52 -5.51 -21.67
N SER A 75 15.77 -5.32 -21.21
CA SER A 75 16.73 -6.40 -21.05
C SER A 75 17.41 -6.40 -19.68
N LEU A 76 17.66 -7.61 -19.18
CA LEU A 76 18.49 -7.86 -18.02
C LEU A 76 19.98 -7.77 -18.39
N ALA A 77 20.84 -7.52 -17.39
CA ALA A 77 22.26 -7.65 -17.61
C ALA A 77 22.62 -9.13 -17.89
N GLU A 78 23.69 -9.37 -18.64
CA GLU A 78 24.08 -10.73 -19.03
C GLU A 78 24.27 -11.66 -17.83
N ASN A 79 24.83 -11.14 -16.73
CA ASN A 79 25.04 -11.85 -15.46
C ASN A 79 23.76 -12.02 -14.61
N GLU A 80 22.61 -11.54 -15.05
CA GLU A 80 21.32 -11.64 -14.35
C GLU A 80 20.38 -12.66 -14.99
N VAL A 81 20.51 -12.90 -16.31
CA VAL A 81 19.58 -13.70 -17.12
C VAL A 81 19.44 -15.14 -16.58
N ASP A 82 20.57 -15.78 -16.25
CA ASP A 82 20.59 -17.18 -15.83
C ASP A 82 19.95 -17.43 -14.45
N TYR A 83 19.73 -16.37 -13.67
CA TYR A 83 19.23 -16.45 -12.30
C TYR A 83 17.74 -16.12 -12.18
N VAL A 84 17.07 -15.77 -13.28
CA VAL A 84 15.66 -15.38 -13.24
C VAL A 84 14.78 -16.59 -12.94
N VAL A 85 14.03 -16.53 -11.85
CA VAL A 85 13.08 -17.57 -11.44
C VAL A 85 11.63 -17.17 -11.65
N GLU A 86 11.34 -15.87 -11.72
CA GLU A 86 10.00 -15.35 -11.95
C GLU A 86 10.07 -14.04 -12.74
N GLN A 87 9.18 -13.87 -13.72
CA GLN A 87 8.95 -12.59 -14.38
C GLN A 87 7.45 -12.28 -14.33
N ARG A 88 7.10 -11.04 -13.96
CA ARG A 88 5.72 -10.59 -13.91
C ARG A 88 5.62 -9.16 -14.43
N ALA A 89 4.96 -9.01 -15.57
CA ALA A 89 4.55 -7.70 -16.08
C ALA A 89 3.36 -7.18 -15.24
N ASP A 90 3.33 -5.87 -14.96
CA ASP A 90 2.09 -5.26 -14.51
C ASP A 90 1.11 -5.17 -15.70
N PRO A 91 -0.19 -5.52 -15.51
CA PRO A 91 -1.17 -5.50 -16.60
C PRO A 91 -1.49 -4.10 -17.13
N THR A 92 -1.12 -3.03 -16.41
CA THR A 92 -1.39 -1.66 -16.82
C THR A 92 -0.06 -0.91 -17.02
N PRO A 93 0.16 -0.27 -18.19
CA PRO A 93 1.34 0.54 -18.41
C PRO A 93 1.47 1.63 -17.35
N LEU A 94 2.67 1.80 -16.80
CA LEU A 94 3.00 2.87 -15.89
C LEU A 94 3.04 4.20 -16.67
N VAL A 95 2.21 5.15 -16.26
CA VAL A 95 2.16 6.52 -16.79
C VAL A 95 3.04 7.40 -15.92
N VAL A 96 4.06 7.98 -16.54
CA VAL A 96 4.97 8.95 -15.93
C VAL A 96 4.64 10.32 -16.50
N GLU A 97 4.17 11.24 -15.66
CA GLU A 97 3.87 12.62 -16.01
C GLU A 97 5.02 13.58 -15.63
N GLY A 98 5.76 13.24 -14.57
CA GLY A 98 6.96 13.92 -14.12
C GLY A 98 8.24 13.37 -14.78
N ASN A 99 9.35 13.50 -14.07
CA ASN A 99 10.67 12.98 -14.46
C ASN A 99 11.29 12.09 -13.36
N GLU A 100 10.47 11.64 -12.43
CA GLU A 100 10.87 10.85 -11.27
C GLU A 100 9.86 9.75 -11.02
N VAL A 101 10.34 8.57 -10.60
CA VAL A 101 9.50 7.47 -10.15
C VAL A 101 9.99 6.98 -8.81
N PHE A 102 9.07 6.68 -7.92
CA PHE A 102 9.37 6.05 -6.65
C PHE A 102 9.34 4.53 -6.83
N LEU A 103 10.37 3.84 -6.36
CA LEU A 103 10.36 2.39 -6.13
C LEU A 103 10.38 2.15 -4.63
N GLY A 104 9.43 1.38 -4.11
CA GLY A 104 9.38 1.04 -2.69
C GLY A 104 8.37 -0.06 -2.40
N PRO A 105 8.18 -0.40 -1.12
CA PRO A 105 7.19 -1.35 -0.72
C PRO A 105 5.81 -0.65 -0.71
N VAL A 106 4.73 -1.39 -0.93
CA VAL A 106 3.37 -0.81 -1.07
C VAL A 106 2.94 0.03 0.14
N GLU A 107 3.52 -0.23 1.31
CA GLU A 107 3.31 0.51 2.55
C GLU A 107 3.75 1.98 2.46
N ARG A 108 4.52 2.32 1.42
CA ARG A 108 4.93 3.70 1.10
C ARG A 108 4.14 4.31 -0.04
N LEU A 109 3.00 3.75 -0.41
CA LEU A 109 2.01 4.47 -1.20
C LEU A 109 1.61 5.77 -0.47
N PRO A 110 1.41 6.90 -1.18
CA PRO A 110 1.16 8.19 -0.55
C PRO A 110 -0.12 8.17 0.29
N GLY A 111 -0.08 8.75 1.49
CA GLY A 111 -1.21 8.76 2.42
C GLY A 111 -0.85 8.69 3.90
N ASP A 112 0.28 9.24 4.33
CA ASP A 112 0.64 9.23 5.76
C ASP A 112 -0.17 10.26 6.58
N GLY A 113 -0.97 11.11 5.93
CA GLY A 113 -1.69 12.22 6.54
C GLY A 113 -0.77 13.35 7.02
N GLY A 114 0.54 13.25 6.77
CA GLY A 114 1.62 14.11 7.29
C GLY A 114 1.99 15.26 6.36
N GLY A 115 1.68 15.16 5.07
CA GLY A 115 1.71 16.32 4.16
C GLY A 115 3.05 16.70 3.55
N ASP A 116 4.15 16.00 3.83
CA ASP A 116 5.46 16.32 3.26
C ASP A 116 5.93 15.31 2.21
N ARG A 117 6.68 15.82 1.22
CA ARG A 117 7.16 15.13 0.01
C ARG A 117 7.75 13.76 0.31
N LEU A 118 7.49 12.81 -0.59
CA LEU A 118 7.97 11.42 -0.63
C LEU A 118 9.51 11.27 -0.73
N SER A 119 10.28 12.35 -0.59
CA SER A 119 11.67 12.44 -0.98
C SER A 119 12.69 11.92 0.05
N ALA A 120 12.29 11.45 1.23
CA ALA A 120 13.24 10.84 2.18
C ALA A 120 12.53 10.05 3.29
N ILE A 121 12.04 8.86 2.98
CA ILE A 121 11.67 7.88 4.03
C ILE A 121 12.82 6.88 4.13
N PRO A 122 13.63 6.92 5.21
CA PRO A 122 14.68 5.93 5.43
C PRO A 122 14.11 4.51 5.38
N ASP A 123 14.85 3.59 4.77
CA ASP A 123 14.61 2.14 4.75
C ASP A 123 13.31 1.68 4.05
N GLY A 124 12.70 2.55 3.23
CA GLY A 124 11.38 2.30 2.64
C GLY A 124 11.27 2.49 1.13
N GLY A 125 12.36 2.62 0.37
CA GLY A 125 12.31 2.89 -1.07
C GLY A 125 13.06 4.16 -1.47
N GLN A 126 13.12 4.42 -2.77
CA GLN A 126 13.95 5.45 -3.36
C GLN A 126 13.27 6.11 -4.56
N LEU A 127 13.52 7.41 -4.74
CA LEU A 127 13.21 8.11 -5.98
C LEU A 127 14.31 7.84 -7.01
N PHE A 128 13.90 7.31 -8.15
CA PHE A 128 14.69 7.22 -9.36
C PHE A 128 14.39 8.45 -10.22
N TYR A 129 15.44 9.21 -10.52
CA TYR A 129 15.38 10.38 -11.40
C TYR A 129 15.82 9.96 -12.82
N GLY A 130 15.28 10.63 -13.83
CA GLY A 130 15.77 10.48 -15.21
C GLY A 130 14.87 9.62 -16.10
N LEU A 131 13.74 9.11 -15.60
CA LEU A 131 12.72 8.51 -16.45
C LEU A 131 11.85 9.63 -17.07
N PRO A 132 11.90 9.87 -18.39
CA PRO A 132 11.12 10.94 -19.01
C PRO A 132 9.60 10.72 -18.88
N PRO A 133 8.79 11.77 -19.11
CA PRO A 133 7.34 11.61 -19.15
C PRO A 133 6.97 10.70 -20.33
N GLY A 134 6.10 9.74 -20.08
CA GLY A 134 5.76 8.72 -21.07
C GLY A 134 4.95 7.58 -20.47
N ARG A 135 4.79 6.53 -21.26
CA ARG A 135 4.16 5.28 -20.84
C ARG A 135 5.17 4.17 -20.91
N TYR A 136 5.14 3.32 -19.89
CA TYR A 136 6.12 2.28 -19.73
C TYR A 136 5.49 0.95 -19.36
N ALA A 137 5.85 -0.11 -20.10
CA ALA A 137 5.64 -1.46 -19.64
C ALA A 137 6.61 -1.71 -18.49
N ALA A 138 6.07 -2.06 -17.31
CA ALA A 138 6.86 -2.35 -16.14
C ALA A 138 6.82 -3.84 -15.84
N THR A 139 7.99 -4.46 -15.68
CA THR A 139 8.13 -5.89 -15.42
C THR A 139 9.05 -6.13 -14.25
N ALA A 140 8.58 -6.88 -13.25
CA ALA A 140 9.40 -7.34 -12.14
C ALA A 140 10.03 -8.70 -12.49
N CYS A 141 11.35 -8.79 -12.41
CA CYS A 141 12.15 -10.00 -12.55
C CYS A 141 12.73 -10.38 -11.19
N VAL A 142 12.40 -11.56 -10.67
CA VAL A 142 12.94 -12.10 -9.42
C VAL A 142 14.09 -13.04 -9.73
N LEU A 143 15.23 -12.84 -9.06
CA LEU A 143 16.47 -13.59 -9.27
C LEU A 143 16.77 -14.47 -8.05
N ASP A 144 17.14 -15.73 -8.28
CA ASP A 144 17.57 -16.69 -7.25
C ASP A 144 19.07 -16.99 -7.37
N TRP A 145 19.87 -15.94 -7.22
CA TRP A 145 21.34 -16.02 -7.27
C TRP A 145 21.95 -16.50 -5.94
N GLN A 146 21.21 -16.39 -4.83
CA GLN A 146 21.68 -16.67 -3.46
C GLN A 146 22.09 -18.13 -3.23
N ARG A 147 21.76 -19.04 -4.14
CA ARG A 147 22.18 -20.45 -4.11
C ARG A 147 23.56 -20.70 -4.73
N HIS A 148 24.20 -19.66 -5.27
CA HIS A 148 25.43 -19.78 -6.02
C HIS A 148 26.60 -19.18 -5.24
N ASP A 149 27.50 -20.04 -4.77
CA ASP A 149 28.60 -19.69 -3.87
C ASP A 149 29.54 -18.59 -4.41
N HIS A 150 29.70 -18.48 -5.73
CA HIS A 150 30.60 -17.49 -6.35
C HIS A 150 30.16 -16.04 -6.15
N PHE A 151 28.90 -15.80 -5.74
CA PHE A 151 28.44 -14.46 -5.38
C PHE A 151 28.74 -14.09 -3.93
N PHE A 152 29.32 -14.99 -3.14
CA PHE A 152 29.68 -14.74 -1.76
C PHE A 152 31.20 -14.70 -1.58
N ASN A 153 31.66 -13.81 -0.71
CA ASN A 153 33.05 -13.76 -0.28
C ASN A 153 33.31 -14.75 0.87
N ASP A 154 34.55 -14.80 1.35
CA ASP A 154 34.97 -15.70 2.45
C ASP A 154 34.23 -15.43 3.78
N ASP A 155 33.70 -14.21 3.95
CA ASP A 155 32.89 -13.81 5.12
C ASP A 155 31.39 -14.14 4.96
N ASN A 156 31.02 -14.83 3.86
CA ASN A 156 29.64 -15.14 3.49
C ASN A 156 28.77 -13.88 3.26
N GLU A 157 29.40 -12.78 2.84
CA GLU A 157 28.73 -11.56 2.40
C GLU A 157 28.64 -11.52 0.86
N PRO A 158 27.58 -10.93 0.28
CA PRO A 158 27.48 -10.74 -1.16
C PRO A 158 28.65 -9.92 -1.73
N THR A 159 29.22 -10.39 -2.83
CA THR A 159 30.25 -9.69 -3.60
C THR A 159 29.66 -8.48 -4.33
N ALA A 160 30.52 -7.56 -4.79
CA ALA A 160 30.08 -6.37 -5.55
C ALA A 160 29.42 -6.72 -6.90
N ASP A 161 29.75 -7.89 -7.45
CA ASP A 161 29.20 -8.41 -8.71
C ASP A 161 27.90 -9.20 -8.52
N ALA A 162 27.46 -9.40 -7.27
CA ALA A 162 26.21 -10.08 -6.97
C ALA A 162 25.02 -9.30 -7.57
N PRO A 163 24.13 -9.98 -8.32
CA PRO A 163 22.95 -9.34 -8.88
C PRO A 163 21.96 -8.96 -7.76
N PRO A 164 21.04 -8.02 -8.00
CA PRO A 164 19.97 -7.71 -7.07
C PRO A 164 18.96 -8.88 -6.99
N ASP A 165 18.22 -8.99 -5.88
CA ASP A 165 17.16 -10.00 -5.72
C ASP A 165 16.00 -9.76 -6.68
N VAL A 166 15.73 -8.50 -7.01
CA VAL A 166 14.67 -8.10 -7.95
C VAL A 166 15.16 -6.99 -8.87
N VAL A 167 14.97 -7.18 -10.17
CA VAL A 167 15.14 -6.14 -11.19
C VAL A 167 13.77 -5.70 -11.68
N ILE A 168 13.50 -4.39 -11.69
CA ILE A 168 12.33 -3.81 -12.36
C ILE A 168 12.78 -3.25 -13.70
N LEU A 169 12.31 -3.87 -14.78
CA LEU A 169 12.48 -3.38 -16.14
C LEU A 169 11.36 -2.40 -16.47
N VAL A 170 11.73 -1.26 -17.04
CA VAL A 170 10.81 -0.19 -17.44
C VAL A 170 11.09 0.12 -18.91
N GLU A 171 10.22 -0.37 -19.79
CA GLU A 171 10.36 -0.25 -21.25
C GLU A 171 9.33 0.74 -21.78
N ALA A 172 9.75 1.70 -22.60
CA ALA A 172 8.81 2.65 -23.21
C ALA A 172 7.81 1.92 -24.12
N THR A 173 6.52 2.24 -23.99
CA THR A 173 5.46 1.65 -24.79
C THR A 173 4.48 2.70 -25.29
N ASP A 174 4.01 2.54 -26.53
CA ASP A 174 2.94 3.34 -27.10
C ASP A 174 1.54 2.77 -26.80
N GLU A 175 1.48 1.59 -26.17
CA GLU A 175 0.21 0.92 -25.89
C GLU A 175 -0.65 1.74 -24.93
N LEU A 176 -1.90 1.97 -25.34
CA LEU A 176 -2.93 2.54 -24.46
C LEU A 176 -3.25 1.51 -23.37
N PRO A 177 -3.52 1.93 -22.12
CA PRO A 177 -4.07 1.02 -21.13
C PRO A 177 -5.30 0.36 -21.75
N SER A 178 -5.28 -0.97 -21.82
CA SER A 178 -6.41 -1.73 -22.35
C SER A 178 -7.64 -1.27 -21.59
N ALA A 179 -8.65 -0.79 -22.33
CA ALA A 179 -9.87 -0.30 -21.71
C ALA A 179 -10.37 -1.35 -20.70
N PRO A 180 -10.91 -0.93 -19.53
CA PRO A 180 -11.44 -1.87 -18.55
C PRO A 180 -12.30 -2.90 -19.29
N PRO A 181 -12.13 -4.21 -19.03
CA PRO A 181 -12.93 -5.22 -19.72
C PRO A 181 -14.39 -4.81 -19.60
N GLU A 182 -15.06 -4.62 -20.73
CA GLU A 182 -16.46 -4.21 -20.72
C GLU A 182 -17.21 -5.16 -19.79
N PRO A 183 -18.05 -4.65 -18.87
CA PRO A 183 -18.75 -5.49 -17.92
C PRO A 183 -19.50 -6.54 -18.73
N THR A 184 -19.25 -7.83 -18.43
CA THR A 184 -19.88 -8.95 -19.13
C THR A 184 -21.38 -8.65 -19.20
N PRO A 185 -21.96 -8.56 -20.41
CA PRO A 185 -23.35 -8.15 -20.54
C PRO A 185 -24.20 -9.09 -19.68
N LEU A 186 -25.01 -8.52 -18.78
CA LEU A 186 -25.89 -9.24 -17.83
C LEU A 186 -26.78 -10.31 -18.50
N LEU A 187 -26.89 -10.29 -19.83
CA LEU A 187 -27.60 -11.25 -20.66
C LEU A 187 -26.89 -12.62 -20.77
N GLU A 188 -25.60 -12.74 -20.46
CA GLU A 188 -24.87 -14.02 -20.49
C GLU A 188 -24.98 -14.82 -19.18
N LEU A 189 -25.36 -14.18 -18.08
CA LEU A 189 -25.69 -14.84 -16.81
C LEU A 189 -27.10 -15.42 -16.78
N ILE A 190 -27.89 -15.24 -17.84
CA ILE A 190 -29.17 -15.94 -17.99
C ILE A 190 -28.84 -17.32 -18.58
N PRO A 191 -28.97 -18.42 -17.80
CA PRO A 191 -28.73 -19.75 -18.34
C PRO A 191 -29.64 -19.97 -19.55
N LYS A 192 -29.03 -20.10 -20.73
CA LYS A 192 -29.73 -20.50 -21.96
C LYS A 192 -30.33 -21.86 -21.67
N LYS A 193 -31.65 -21.91 -21.43
CA LYS A 193 -32.40 -23.16 -21.33
C LYS A 193 -32.15 -23.94 -22.61
N ALA A 194 -31.40 -25.03 -22.48
CA ALA A 194 -31.24 -26.00 -23.54
C ALA A 194 -32.64 -26.45 -23.98
N ALA A 195 -32.95 -26.20 -25.25
CA ALA A 195 -34.19 -26.63 -25.85
C ALA A 195 -34.14 -28.14 -26.05
N THR A 196 -34.49 -28.91 -25.01
CA THR A 196 -34.89 -30.31 -25.17
C THR A 196 -36.36 -30.37 -25.50
N ALA A 197 -36.64 -31.03 -26.62
CA ALA A 197 -37.95 -31.16 -27.23
C ALA A 197 -38.95 -31.93 -26.35
N LYS A 198 -40.21 -31.47 -26.42
CA LYS A 198 -41.47 -32.20 -26.22
C LYS A 198 -41.70 -32.92 -24.87
N ALA A 199 -42.48 -32.25 -24.02
CA ALA A 199 -43.55 -32.90 -23.27
C ALA A 199 -44.70 -31.90 -23.10
N ALA A 200 -45.90 -32.30 -23.53
CA ALA A 200 -47.11 -31.49 -23.42
C ALA A 200 -47.45 -31.26 -21.94
N VAL A 201 -47.46 -30.00 -21.51
CA VAL A 201 -47.93 -29.60 -20.17
C VAL A 201 -49.23 -28.83 -20.35
N THR A 202 -50.30 -29.50 -19.92
CA THR A 202 -51.68 -29.02 -19.84
C THR A 202 -51.77 -27.80 -18.92
N PHE A 203 -52.27 -26.69 -19.45
CA PHE A 203 -52.54 -25.48 -18.67
C PHE A 203 -53.70 -25.72 -17.70
N ILE A 204 -53.42 -25.78 -16.40
CA ILE A 204 -54.43 -25.65 -15.36
C ILE A 204 -54.67 -24.16 -15.11
N LYS A 205 -55.83 -23.68 -15.57
CA LYS A 205 -56.31 -22.31 -15.42
C LYS A 205 -56.63 -22.06 -13.94
N LYS A 206 -55.78 -21.34 -13.21
CA LYS A 206 -56.07 -20.92 -11.83
C LYS A 206 -56.86 -19.62 -11.84
N GLU A 207 -58.09 -19.69 -11.37
CA GLU A 207 -59.03 -18.58 -11.27
C GLU A 207 -58.54 -17.50 -10.30
N ARG A 208 -58.65 -16.24 -10.74
CA ARG A 208 -58.41 -15.04 -9.92
C ARG A 208 -59.57 -14.87 -8.94
N ARG A 209 -59.31 -15.03 -7.64
CA ARG A 209 -60.19 -14.50 -6.60
C ARG A 209 -59.95 -13.00 -6.44
N VAL A 210 -60.99 -12.24 -6.76
CA VAL A 210 -61.14 -10.82 -6.43
C VAL A 210 -61.38 -10.74 -4.92
N ILE A 211 -60.55 -9.99 -4.21
CA ILE A 211 -60.83 -9.58 -2.84
C ILE A 211 -61.29 -8.12 -2.92
N GLU A 212 -62.61 -7.93 -2.82
CA GLU A 212 -63.22 -6.64 -2.47
C GLU A 212 -62.92 -6.37 -0.99
N LEU A 213 -62.37 -5.20 -0.70
CA LEU A 213 -62.24 -4.69 0.66
C LEU A 213 -63.08 -3.41 0.75
N ASP A 214 -64.17 -3.54 1.51
CA ASP A 214 -65.18 -2.52 1.73
C ASP A 214 -64.66 -1.29 2.48
N LYS A 215 -65.26 -0.16 2.13
CA LYS A 215 -65.10 1.17 2.74
C LYS A 215 -65.69 1.21 4.16
N ALA A 216 -65.07 1.98 5.04
CA ALA A 216 -65.78 2.85 6.01
C ALA A 216 -64.82 3.90 6.62
N PRO A 217 -65.31 4.99 7.26
CA PRO A 217 -64.99 6.34 6.80
C PRO A 217 -64.32 7.27 7.82
N GLY A 218 -63.61 8.27 7.28
CA GLY A 218 -63.62 9.65 7.80
C GLY A 218 -62.62 10.04 8.90
N ALA A 219 -61.70 10.96 8.58
CA ALA A 219 -61.40 12.16 9.39
C ALA A 219 -60.31 13.05 8.74
N LYS A 220 -60.79 14.11 8.08
CA LYS A 220 -60.31 15.51 8.03
C LYS A 220 -58.81 15.86 8.32
N LYS A 221 -58.21 16.46 7.27
CA LYS A 221 -57.57 17.82 7.20
C LYS A 221 -56.34 18.18 8.08
N LYS A 222 -55.22 18.54 7.41
CA LYS A 222 -54.57 19.90 7.27
C LYS A 222 -53.08 19.74 6.89
N ARG A 223 -52.64 20.08 5.67
CA ARG A 223 -51.93 21.34 5.28
C ARG A 223 -50.96 21.92 6.33
N LYS A 224 -49.65 21.99 6.01
CA LYS A 224 -48.84 23.20 5.64
C LYS A 224 -47.33 22.93 5.87
N SER A 225 -46.50 23.08 4.83
CA SER A 225 -45.50 24.15 4.58
C SER A 225 -44.14 24.02 5.28
N SER A 226 -43.09 23.96 4.44
CA SER A 226 -41.77 24.61 4.53
C SER A 226 -41.30 25.20 5.87
N SER A 227 -40.07 24.87 6.28
CA SER A 227 -39.05 25.90 6.59
C SER A 227 -37.65 25.33 6.82
N THR A 228 -36.72 26.11 6.31
CA THR A 228 -35.27 26.21 6.48
C THR A 228 -34.84 26.41 7.96
N SER A 229 -33.74 25.80 8.38
CA SER A 229 -32.71 26.35 9.31
C SER A 229 -31.57 25.32 9.46
N ARG A 230 -30.33 25.64 9.07
CA ARG A 230 -29.26 26.38 9.78
C ARG A 230 -28.48 25.56 10.83
N SER A 231 -27.19 25.42 10.54
CA SER A 231 -26.01 25.43 11.44
C SER A 231 -25.96 24.52 12.66
N SER A 232 -24.92 23.68 12.72
CA SER A 232 -24.06 23.65 13.91
C SER A 232 -22.62 23.29 13.54
N SER A 233 -21.75 24.26 13.82
CA SER A 233 -20.31 24.14 14.00
C SER A 233 -19.98 23.03 15.00
N ARG A 234 -19.15 22.05 14.61
CA ARG A 234 -18.47 21.15 15.54
C ARG A 234 -17.01 21.56 15.64
N GLY A 235 -16.69 22.23 16.74
CA GLY A 235 -15.33 22.49 17.17
C GLY A 235 -14.60 21.18 17.46
N ARG A 236 -13.37 21.08 16.96
CA ARG A 236 -12.36 20.10 17.37
C ARG A 236 -11.84 20.51 18.75
N GLY A 237 -12.21 19.75 19.78
CA GLY A 237 -11.46 19.72 21.03
C GLY A 237 -10.28 18.73 20.94
N PRO A 238 -9.23 18.91 21.75
CA PRO A 238 -8.07 18.02 21.78
C PRO A 238 -8.45 16.64 22.35
N SER A 239 -8.09 15.58 21.63
CA SER A 239 -8.31 14.19 22.04
C SER A 239 -7.57 13.90 23.35
N LYS A 240 -8.31 13.52 24.39
CA LYS A 240 -7.77 13.00 25.65
C LYS A 240 -7.06 11.66 25.36
N VAL A 241 -5.74 11.65 25.50
CA VAL A 241 -4.94 10.41 25.52
C VAL A 241 -5.39 9.60 26.74
N LYS A 242 -5.92 8.41 26.49
CA LYS A 242 -6.36 7.48 27.53
C LYS A 242 -5.11 6.94 28.21
N VAL A 243 -4.80 7.45 29.40
CA VAL A 243 -3.69 6.96 30.23
C VAL A 243 -4.09 5.57 30.73
N THR A 244 -3.49 4.54 30.17
CA THR A 244 -3.66 3.16 30.62
C THR A 244 -2.89 3.00 31.94
N GLU A 245 -3.56 2.54 33.00
CA GLU A 245 -2.92 2.22 34.28
C GLU A 245 -1.84 1.15 34.06
N LEU A 246 -0.58 1.54 34.26
CA LEU A 246 0.58 0.66 34.10
C LEU A 246 0.73 -0.22 35.34
N ARG A 247 1.14 -1.48 35.13
CA ARG A 247 1.50 -2.38 36.24
C ARG A 247 2.78 -1.88 36.92
N PRO A 248 2.90 -2.00 38.26
CA PRO A 248 4.13 -1.62 38.96
C PRO A 248 5.35 -2.33 38.36
N GLY A 249 6.32 -1.54 37.88
CA GLY A 249 7.56 -2.04 37.26
C GLY A 249 7.56 -2.13 35.74
N GLU A 250 6.42 -1.91 35.05
CA GLU A 250 6.39 -1.86 33.59
C GLU A 250 6.70 -0.44 33.06
N MET A 251 7.64 -0.36 32.12
CA MET A 251 7.97 0.89 31.44
C MET A 251 6.93 1.20 30.36
N GLY A 252 6.06 2.18 30.63
CA GLY A 252 5.07 2.65 29.67
C GLY A 252 4.96 4.17 29.61
N ILE A 253 4.07 4.66 28.75
CA ILE A 253 3.85 6.10 28.57
C ILE A 253 3.36 6.71 29.89
N GLY A 254 4.04 7.76 30.36
CA GLY A 254 3.78 8.41 31.64
C GLY A 254 4.59 7.87 32.81
N ALA A 255 5.34 6.78 32.64
CA ALA A 255 6.23 6.27 33.69
C ALA A 255 7.37 7.27 33.98
N THR A 256 7.73 7.38 35.25
CA THR A 256 8.90 8.15 35.69
C THR A 256 10.12 7.25 35.61
N VAL A 257 11.16 7.69 34.91
CA VAL A 257 12.39 6.91 34.70
C VAL A 257 13.61 7.75 35.08
N ARG A 258 14.69 7.07 35.49
CA ARG A 258 16.00 7.66 35.75
C ARG A 258 17.00 7.18 34.71
N HIS A 259 17.71 8.13 34.12
CA HIS A 259 18.86 7.90 33.25
C HIS A 259 20.14 8.39 33.97
N PRO A 260 21.28 7.67 33.88
CA PRO A 260 22.51 8.05 34.57
C PRO A 260 23.01 9.45 34.20
N THR A 261 22.97 9.81 32.91
CA THR A 261 23.41 11.12 32.39
C THR A 261 22.37 12.24 32.52
N TYR A 262 21.10 11.96 32.20
CA TYR A 262 20.07 13.00 32.04
C TYR A 262 19.16 13.18 33.29
N GLY A 263 19.36 12.37 34.33
CA GLY A 263 18.57 12.44 35.55
C GLY A 263 17.18 11.82 35.41
N VAL A 264 16.18 12.42 36.08
CA VAL A 264 14.80 11.89 36.12
C VAL A 264 13.97 12.51 35.00
N GLY A 265 13.21 11.69 34.29
CA GLY A 265 12.35 12.12 33.19
C GLY A 265 11.06 11.31 33.08
N THR A 266 10.16 11.75 32.21
CA THR A 266 8.86 11.07 31.95
C THR A 266 8.85 10.47 30.55
N VAL A 267 8.49 9.20 30.45
CA VAL A 267 8.39 8.49 29.17
C VAL A 267 7.20 9.04 28.37
N LEU A 268 7.46 9.55 27.17
CA LEU A 268 6.44 10.05 26.25
C LEU A 268 5.99 8.98 25.25
N PHE A 269 6.91 8.12 24.82
CA PHE A 269 6.66 7.11 23.81
C PHE A 269 7.66 5.96 23.95
N VAL A 270 7.23 4.72 23.73
CA VAL A 270 8.10 3.53 23.71
C VAL A 270 7.91 2.82 22.38
N LYS A 271 8.99 2.62 21.65
CA LYS A 271 9.02 1.79 20.44
C LYS A 271 9.62 0.43 20.80
N ASN A 272 8.79 -0.59 20.83
CA ASN A 272 9.23 -1.97 21.04
C ASN A 272 9.62 -2.58 19.69
N ASP A 273 10.89 -2.49 19.31
CA ASP A 273 11.44 -3.26 18.20
C ASP A 273 12.14 -4.53 18.74
N PRO A 274 12.11 -5.67 18.03
CA PRO A 274 12.70 -6.94 18.49
C PRO A 274 14.21 -6.89 18.74
N GLN A 275 14.92 -5.94 18.13
CA GLN A 275 16.37 -5.79 18.24
C GLN A 275 16.79 -4.66 19.19
N PHE A 276 16.01 -3.58 19.30
CA PHE A 276 16.34 -2.42 20.15
C PHE A 276 15.07 -1.73 20.64
N THR A 277 14.79 -1.76 21.94
CA THR A 277 13.67 -0.99 22.48
C THR A 277 14.13 0.44 22.75
N LYS A 278 13.63 1.41 21.97
CA LYS A 278 13.95 2.84 22.15
C LYS A 278 12.79 3.56 22.83
N ALA A 279 13.10 4.39 23.83
CA ALA A 279 12.13 5.23 24.52
C ALA A 279 12.41 6.71 24.23
N LYS A 280 11.34 7.47 23.96
CA LYS A 280 11.39 8.93 23.92
C LYS A 280 11.00 9.46 25.29
N VAL A 281 11.94 10.10 25.98
CA VAL A 281 11.78 10.56 27.36
C VAL A 281 12.00 12.07 27.44
N LYS A 282 11.19 12.75 28.24
CA LYS A 282 11.36 14.18 28.53
C LYS A 282 12.14 14.35 29.84
N PHE A 283 13.38 14.80 29.74
CA PHE A 283 14.25 15.11 30.88
C PHE A 283 14.32 16.62 31.05
N GLN A 284 13.90 17.13 32.22
CA GLN A 284 14.00 18.57 32.57
C GLN A 284 13.45 19.55 31.51
N GLY A 285 12.52 19.12 30.65
CA GLY A 285 11.97 19.94 29.56
C GLY A 285 12.45 19.57 28.16
N GLU A 286 13.59 18.88 28.02
CA GLU A 286 14.13 18.43 26.74
C GLU A 286 13.72 17.00 26.40
N GLU A 287 13.42 16.75 25.12
CA GLU A 287 13.06 15.43 24.63
C GLU A 287 14.29 14.70 24.08
N ARG A 288 14.58 13.50 24.61
CA ARG A 288 15.69 12.65 24.17
C ARG A 288 15.17 11.26 23.79
N LYS A 289 15.79 10.66 22.78
CA LYS A 289 15.62 9.25 22.44
C LYS A 289 16.76 8.49 23.11
N VAL A 290 16.43 7.53 23.97
CA VAL A 290 17.37 6.75 24.78
C VAL A 290 16.99 5.28 24.70
N GLU A 291 17.98 4.40 24.88
CA GLU A 291 17.73 2.96 24.89
C GLU A 291 17.06 2.55 26.19
N LYS A 292 16.13 1.59 26.11
CA LYS A 292 15.37 1.13 27.28
C LYS A 292 16.28 0.56 28.37
N ASP A 293 17.38 -0.05 27.99
CA ASP A 293 18.32 -0.71 28.91
C ASP A 293 19.13 0.31 29.74
N GLU A 294 19.17 1.58 29.32
CA GLU A 294 19.79 2.69 30.05
C GLU A 294 18.84 3.36 31.06
N LEU A 295 17.58 2.91 31.14
CA LEU A 295 16.53 3.52 31.95
C LEU A 295 16.13 2.66 33.14
N THR A 296 16.17 3.25 34.33
CA THR A 296 15.61 2.64 35.55
C THR A 296 14.22 3.20 35.84
N VAL A 297 13.19 2.36 35.89
CA VAL A 297 11.82 2.80 36.24
C VAL A 297 11.75 3.13 37.74
N LEU A 298 11.28 4.33 38.07
CA LEU A 298 10.98 4.74 39.45
C LEU A 298 9.49 4.49 39.69
N SER A 299 9.18 3.53 40.56
CA SER A 299 7.81 3.19 41.00
C SER A 299 7.18 4.30 41.82
#